data_AF-A0A351CDY4-F1
#
_entry.id   AF-A0A351CDY4-F1
#
_cell.length_a   1.000
_cell.length_b   1.000
_cell.length_c   1.000
_cell.angle_alpha   90.00
_cell.angle_beta   90.00
_cell.angle_gamma   90.00
#
_symmetry.space_group_name_H-M   'P 1'
#
loop_
_entity.id
_entity.type
_entity.pdbx_description
1 polymer ?
#
loop_
_entity_poly.entity_id
_entity_poly.type
_entity_poly.pdbx_seq_one_letter_code
_entity_poly.pdbx_strand_id
1 'polypeptide(L)'
;MANCQKCLQFYCIVLLSCTGILLSSCTGFNKSVMLEKAGNVPPRVEIETIPFYFQKEYQCGPAALAMVLNWGGLPISSEDLTAEVFTPERKGSLQSAMVSAVRRNGRIAYVFAGLSDLFAEVAAGHPVIILQNLGLSWYPVWHYAVVIGYDLSEKVVILRSGNIRRKLMSFQVFEKTWARGNYWGLLILQSNQLPATVKEDLFLKALLGLEEARQFRAAIDGYHMALTQWPKNLTALIGIGNCYYALGELENAEEVLRKAIRYHPKSGPAFNNLAQIFFEQGRKQEALEAAKKAVSLGGPMRSVYQETLEEIEGFHEK
;
A
#
# COMPACT_ATOMS: atom_id res chain seq x y z
N MET A 1 -39.33 -1.95 -54.39
CA MET A 1 -39.67 -2.90 -55.49
C MET A 1 -38.46 -3.82 -55.59
N ALA A 2 -38.55 -5.08 -55.16
CA ALA A 2 -38.99 -6.25 -55.96
C ALA A 2 -37.97 -6.58 -57.08
N ASN A 3 -37.62 -7.83 -57.41
CA ASN A 3 -38.02 -9.17 -56.96
C ASN A 3 -36.84 -10.15 -57.27
N CYS A 4 -36.75 -11.42 -56.84
CA CYS A 4 -37.68 -12.28 -56.10
C CYS A 4 -36.94 -13.19 -55.08
N GLN A 5 -37.19 -14.51 -55.05
CA GLN A 5 -36.72 -15.47 -54.05
C GLN A 5 -36.59 -16.90 -54.65
N LYS A 6 -35.88 -17.82 -53.96
CA LYS A 6 -35.80 -19.29 -54.13
C LYS A 6 -34.78 -19.84 -55.16
N CYS A 7 -34.20 -21.04 -55.00
CA CYS A 7 -33.85 -21.80 -53.77
C CYS A 7 -32.88 -22.95 -54.13
N LEU A 8 -31.99 -23.28 -53.18
CA LEU A 8 -31.44 -24.61 -52.85
C LEU A 8 -30.90 -25.61 -53.92
N GLN A 9 -29.75 -26.18 -53.57
CA GLN A 9 -29.39 -27.61 -53.70
C GLN A 9 -28.72 -28.11 -54.99
N PHE A 10 -27.37 -28.12 -55.01
CA PHE A 10 -26.56 -29.05 -55.82
C PHE A 10 -25.30 -29.52 -55.04
N TYR A 11 -25.09 -30.84 -54.99
CA TYR A 11 -23.85 -31.64 -55.19
C TYR A 11 -22.45 -30.97 -55.11
N CYS A 12 -21.34 -31.64 -54.75
CA CYS A 12 -21.00 -32.92 -54.06
C CYS A 12 -19.46 -33.10 -54.12
N ILE A 13 -18.84 -33.81 -53.15
CA ILE A 13 -17.49 -34.48 -53.26
C ILE A 13 -16.31 -33.46 -53.38
N VAL A 14 -15.21 -33.52 -52.62
CA VAL A 14 -14.06 -34.47 -52.52
C VAL A 14 -13.49 -34.34 -51.09
N LEU A 15 -13.48 -35.37 -50.23
CA LEU A 15 -12.46 -36.44 -50.05
C LEU A 15 -11.05 -36.03 -49.53
N LEU A 16 -10.61 -36.80 -48.52
CA LEU A 16 -9.23 -37.08 -48.06
C LEU A 16 -8.48 -36.14 -47.07
N SER A 17 -8.45 -36.63 -45.82
CA SER A 17 -7.23 -37.02 -45.07
C SER A 17 -6.74 -36.15 -43.89
N CYS A 18 -6.34 -36.88 -42.85
CA CYS A 18 -5.32 -36.57 -41.84
C CYS A 18 -5.25 -35.16 -41.23
N THR A 19 -5.65 -35.03 -39.95
CA THR A 19 -4.71 -35.20 -38.81
C THR A 19 -5.45 -35.10 -37.48
N GLY A 20 -4.86 -35.63 -36.40
CA GLY A 20 -5.49 -35.62 -35.09
C GLY A 20 -5.70 -34.21 -34.55
N ILE A 21 -6.94 -33.90 -34.17
CA ILE A 21 -7.22 -32.69 -33.38
C ILE A 21 -6.51 -32.88 -32.04
N LEU A 22 -5.44 -32.10 -31.87
CA LEU A 22 -4.67 -32.04 -30.65
C LEU A 22 -5.61 -31.82 -29.47
N LEU A 23 -5.54 -32.72 -28.48
CA LEU A 23 -6.02 -32.42 -27.14
C LEU A 23 -5.28 -31.18 -26.67
N SER A 24 -5.94 -30.03 -26.73
CA SER A 24 -5.43 -28.76 -26.23
C SER A 24 -5.14 -28.95 -24.75
N SER A 25 -3.86 -29.18 -24.43
CA SER A 25 -3.42 -29.50 -23.09
C SER A 25 -3.94 -28.44 -22.11
N CYS A 26 -4.79 -28.88 -21.17
CA CYS A 26 -5.02 -28.09 -19.97
C CYS A 26 -3.64 -27.82 -19.36
N THR A 27 -3.18 -26.57 -19.45
CA THR A 27 -1.94 -26.12 -18.82
C THR A 27 -2.16 -26.13 -17.32
N GLY A 28 -1.98 -27.33 -16.74
CA GLY A 28 -2.05 -27.58 -15.33
C GLY A 28 -1.12 -26.61 -14.62
N PHE A 29 -1.69 -25.87 -13.66
CA PHE A 29 -1.02 -24.88 -12.85
C PHE A 29 0.25 -25.48 -12.23
N ASN A 30 1.40 -25.20 -12.84
CA ASN A 30 2.58 -26.05 -12.71
C ASN A 30 3.25 -25.80 -11.36
N LYS A 31 3.68 -26.89 -10.69
CA LYS A 31 4.29 -26.83 -9.36
C LYS A 31 5.55 -25.96 -9.34
N SER A 32 6.32 -25.96 -10.44
CA SER A 32 7.49 -25.09 -10.65
C SER A 32 7.11 -23.61 -10.57
N VAL A 33 6.15 -23.15 -11.38
CA VAL A 33 5.74 -21.73 -11.48
C VAL A 33 5.22 -21.20 -10.13
N MET A 34 4.67 -22.06 -9.26
CA MET A 34 4.26 -21.65 -7.91
C MET A 34 5.42 -21.58 -6.91
N LEU A 35 6.36 -22.54 -6.90
CA LEU A 35 7.57 -22.42 -6.08
C LEU A 35 8.44 -21.24 -6.52
N GLU A 36 8.51 -21.00 -7.82
CA GLU A 36 9.23 -19.86 -8.43
C GLU A 36 8.58 -18.51 -8.10
N LYS A 37 7.23 -18.45 -8.04
CA LYS A 37 6.48 -17.24 -7.63
C LYS A 37 6.30 -17.05 -6.13
N ALA A 38 6.43 -18.10 -5.30
CA ALA A 38 6.34 -17.99 -3.84
C ALA A 38 7.70 -17.68 -3.19
N GLY A 39 8.80 -17.89 -3.92
CA GLY A 39 10.15 -17.74 -3.39
C GLY A 39 10.51 -18.86 -2.39
N ASN A 40 11.60 -18.66 -1.65
CA ASN A 40 12.15 -19.65 -0.73
C ASN A 40 11.43 -19.64 0.65
N VAL A 41 10.10 -19.68 0.63
CA VAL A 41 9.24 -19.61 1.82
C VAL A 41 8.98 -21.02 2.42
N PRO A 42 8.64 -21.13 3.72
CA PRO A 42 8.29 -22.42 4.34
C PRO A 42 7.10 -23.10 3.64
N PRO A 43 7.01 -24.44 3.64
CA PRO A 43 5.98 -25.17 2.90
C PRO A 43 4.55 -24.96 3.45
N ARG A 44 4.42 -24.58 4.71
CA ARG A 44 3.16 -24.24 5.38
C ARG A 44 3.42 -23.20 6.46
N VAL A 45 2.53 -22.23 6.59
CA VAL A 45 2.51 -21.22 7.67
C VAL A 45 1.06 -20.96 8.08
N GLU A 46 0.79 -20.77 9.37
CA GLU A 46 -0.52 -20.32 9.87
C GLU A 46 -0.35 -19.47 11.14
N ILE A 47 -0.90 -18.26 11.13
CA ILE A 47 -0.86 -17.27 12.22
C ILE A 47 -2.13 -17.43 13.06
N GLU A 48 -2.09 -18.32 14.05
CA GLU A 48 -3.28 -18.71 14.82
C GLU A 48 -3.80 -17.60 15.75
N THR A 49 -2.91 -16.72 16.22
CA THR A 49 -3.14 -15.70 17.26
C THR A 49 -4.06 -14.55 16.85
N ILE A 50 -4.41 -14.43 15.57
CA ILE A 50 -5.25 -13.34 15.07
C ILE A 50 -6.68 -13.52 15.60
N PRO A 51 -7.25 -12.52 16.32
CA PRO A 51 -8.61 -12.57 16.83
C PRO A 51 -9.61 -12.67 15.68
N PHE A 52 -10.82 -13.15 15.97
CA PHE A 52 -11.86 -13.31 14.95
C PHE A 52 -13.13 -12.57 15.36
N TYR A 53 -13.48 -11.55 14.57
CA TYR A 53 -14.73 -10.80 14.71
C TYR A 53 -15.70 -11.25 13.61
N PHE A 54 -16.94 -11.55 14.00
CA PHE A 54 -17.98 -11.98 13.05
C PHE A 54 -18.36 -10.83 12.11
N GLN A 55 -18.18 -11.05 10.81
CA GLN A 55 -18.55 -10.05 9.80
C GLN A 55 -20.06 -10.16 9.52
N LYS A 56 -20.85 -9.17 9.94
CA LYS A 56 -22.23 -9.00 9.44
C LYS A 56 -22.18 -8.50 7.99
N GLU A 57 -23.32 -8.55 7.29
CA GLU A 57 -23.39 -8.06 5.89
C GLU A 57 -22.84 -6.64 5.78
N TYR A 58 -22.04 -6.40 4.74
CA TYR A 58 -21.39 -5.13 4.42
C TYR A 58 -20.33 -4.61 5.44
N GLN A 59 -20.04 -5.34 6.52
CA GLN A 59 -19.04 -4.96 7.54
C GLN A 59 -17.66 -5.66 7.38
N CYS A 60 -17.39 -6.29 6.23
CA CYS A 60 -16.14 -7.04 6.02
C CYS A 60 -14.86 -6.18 6.11
N GLY A 61 -14.93 -4.90 5.72
CA GLY A 61 -13.83 -3.93 5.84
C GLY A 61 -13.47 -3.58 7.29
N PRO A 62 -14.37 -2.96 8.08
CA PRO A 62 -14.13 -2.62 9.48
C PRO A 62 -13.70 -3.82 10.31
N ALA A 63 -14.31 -4.99 10.10
CA ALA A 63 -13.95 -6.21 10.81
C ALA A 63 -12.55 -6.75 10.42
N ALA A 64 -12.14 -6.64 9.15
CA ALA A 64 -10.79 -7.02 8.72
C ALA A 64 -9.72 -6.09 9.33
N LEU A 65 -10.00 -4.78 9.38
CA LEU A 65 -9.15 -3.82 10.09
C LEU A 65 -9.06 -4.15 11.58
N ALA A 66 -10.19 -4.33 12.26
CA ALA A 66 -10.23 -4.67 13.68
C ALA A 66 -9.41 -5.94 13.99
N MET A 67 -9.56 -7.02 13.20
CA MET A 67 -8.79 -8.25 13.40
C MET A 67 -7.27 -8.02 13.38
N VAL A 68 -6.77 -7.23 12.42
CA VAL A 68 -5.33 -7.00 12.25
C VAL A 68 -4.79 -5.91 13.19
N LEU A 69 -5.55 -4.86 13.47
CA LEU A 69 -5.16 -3.81 14.42
C LEU A 69 -5.06 -4.37 15.86
N ASN A 70 -6.03 -5.17 16.30
CA ASN A 70 -5.98 -5.83 17.61
C ASN A 70 -4.82 -6.83 17.69
N TRP A 71 -4.56 -7.60 16.62
CA TRP A 71 -3.38 -8.47 16.55
C TRP A 71 -2.07 -7.68 16.66
N GLY A 72 -1.99 -6.51 16.01
CA GLY A 72 -0.87 -5.56 16.11
C GLY A 72 -0.81 -4.75 17.41
N GLY A 73 -1.56 -5.15 18.44
CA GLY A 73 -1.55 -4.54 19.78
C GLY A 73 -2.31 -3.22 19.91
N LEU A 74 -3.20 -2.87 18.97
CA LEU A 74 -4.08 -1.71 19.07
C LEU A 74 -5.52 -2.16 19.36
N PRO A 75 -6.04 -2.03 20.59
CA PRO A 75 -7.40 -2.42 20.92
C PRO A 75 -8.40 -1.44 20.28
N ILE A 76 -9.25 -1.95 19.37
CA ILE A 76 -10.24 -1.16 18.63
C ILE A 76 -11.41 -2.05 18.17
N SER A 77 -12.66 -1.55 18.20
CA SER A 77 -13.81 -2.34 17.72
C SER A 77 -14.05 -2.16 16.21
N SER A 78 -14.77 -3.11 15.61
CA SER A 78 -15.29 -2.97 14.25
C SER A 78 -16.29 -1.82 14.12
N GLU A 79 -17.00 -1.51 15.19
CA GLU A 79 -18.01 -0.49 15.31
C GLU A 79 -17.38 0.91 15.24
N ASP A 80 -16.31 1.16 16.00
CA ASP A 80 -15.52 2.41 15.95
C ASP A 80 -15.03 2.68 14.52
N LEU A 81 -14.45 1.65 13.89
CA LEU A 81 -13.94 1.71 12.53
C LEU A 81 -15.05 1.84 11.46
N THR A 82 -16.30 1.49 11.77
CA THR A 82 -17.39 1.56 10.78
C THR A 82 -17.65 2.99 10.35
N ALA A 83 -17.65 3.96 11.27
CA ALA A 83 -17.78 5.38 10.95
C ALA A 83 -16.60 5.92 10.11
N GLU A 84 -15.43 5.29 10.22
CA GLU A 84 -14.20 5.68 9.52
C GLU A 84 -14.07 5.14 8.09
N VAL A 85 -14.67 3.98 7.79
CA VAL A 85 -14.46 3.27 6.51
C VAL A 85 -15.71 2.79 5.77
N PHE A 86 -16.91 2.91 6.34
CA PHE A 86 -18.13 2.49 5.64
C PHE A 86 -18.66 3.58 4.70
N THR A 87 -19.02 3.19 3.48
CA THR A 87 -19.69 4.07 2.49
C THR A 87 -21.03 3.46 2.08
N PRO A 88 -22.18 4.05 2.47
CA PRO A 88 -23.50 3.50 2.19
C PRO A 88 -23.78 3.27 0.70
N GLU A 89 -23.33 4.19 -0.15
CA GLU A 89 -23.59 4.22 -1.60
C GLU A 89 -22.89 3.07 -2.33
N ARG A 90 -21.80 2.55 -1.76
CA ARG A 90 -21.02 1.42 -2.28
C ARG A 90 -21.34 0.10 -1.58
N LYS A 91 -22.19 0.12 -0.54
CA LYS A 91 -22.49 -1.04 0.33
C LYS A 91 -21.21 -1.72 0.83
N GLY A 92 -20.23 -0.96 1.31
CA GLY A 92 -18.96 -1.49 1.77
C GLY A 92 -17.89 -0.42 1.98
N SER A 93 -16.63 -0.84 2.05
CA SER A 93 -15.48 0.03 2.34
C SER A 93 -14.57 0.23 1.14
N LEU A 94 -14.22 1.49 0.85
CA LEU A 94 -13.23 1.83 -0.17
C LEU A 94 -11.81 1.50 0.31
N GLN A 95 -10.96 1.03 -0.61
CA GLN A 95 -9.54 0.72 -0.31
C GLN A 95 -8.80 1.95 0.25
N SER A 96 -9.11 3.14 -0.26
CA SER A 96 -8.59 4.41 0.26
C SER A 96 -9.03 4.67 1.70
N ALA A 97 -10.30 4.41 2.04
CA ALA A 97 -10.79 4.59 3.40
C ALA A 97 -10.12 3.60 4.37
N MET A 98 -9.94 2.33 3.95
CA MET A 98 -9.20 1.33 4.72
C MET A 98 -7.77 1.79 5.03
N VAL A 99 -7.05 2.30 4.02
CA VAL A 99 -5.70 2.86 4.16
C VAL A 99 -5.68 4.08 5.08
N SER A 100 -6.63 5.00 4.94
CA SER A 100 -6.73 6.20 5.78
C SER A 100 -7.04 5.89 7.25
N ALA A 101 -7.87 4.89 7.54
CA ALA A 101 -8.16 4.49 8.92
C ALA A 101 -6.92 3.92 9.62
N VAL A 102 -6.13 3.09 8.92
CA VAL A 102 -4.84 2.58 9.42
C VAL A 102 -3.88 3.74 9.73
N ARG A 103 -3.76 4.71 8.81
CA ARG A 103 -2.91 5.89 8.99
C ARG A 103 -3.36 6.76 10.17
N ARG A 104 -4.67 7.05 10.32
CA ARG A 104 -5.21 7.82 11.45
C ARG A 104 -4.93 7.16 12.82
N ASN A 105 -4.81 5.85 12.85
CA ASN A 105 -4.50 5.05 14.03
C ASN A 105 -2.98 4.88 14.29
N GLY A 106 -2.11 5.69 13.65
CA GLY A 106 -0.67 5.67 13.92
C GLY A 106 0.01 4.36 13.49
N ARG A 107 -0.47 3.73 12.42
CA ARG A 107 0.07 2.48 11.86
C ARG A 107 0.47 2.67 10.40
N ILE A 108 1.55 2.02 9.98
CA ILE A 108 2.01 2.06 8.60
C ILE A 108 1.03 1.24 7.74
N ALA A 109 0.39 1.91 6.78
CA ALA A 109 -0.50 1.30 5.79
C ALA A 109 0.28 0.97 4.51
N TYR A 110 0.98 -0.16 4.49
CA TYR A 110 1.79 -0.58 3.34
C TYR A 110 0.93 -1.37 2.34
N VAL A 111 0.64 -0.75 1.20
CA VAL A 111 -0.16 -1.34 0.11
C VAL A 111 0.77 -1.91 -0.95
N PHE A 112 0.54 -3.17 -1.31
CA PHE A 112 1.29 -3.87 -2.36
C PHE A 112 0.35 -4.64 -3.29
N ALA A 113 0.92 -5.25 -4.34
CA ALA A 113 0.18 -6.13 -5.23
C ALA A 113 1.02 -7.32 -5.72
N GLY A 114 0.50 -8.54 -5.51
CA GLY A 114 1.07 -9.77 -6.06
C GLY A 114 1.17 -10.94 -5.08
N LEU A 115 1.16 -12.17 -5.62
CA LEU A 115 1.25 -13.41 -4.85
C LEU A 115 2.60 -13.61 -4.14
N SER A 116 3.72 -13.21 -4.77
CA SER A 116 5.05 -13.36 -4.19
C SER A 116 5.18 -12.56 -2.89
N ASP A 117 4.81 -11.28 -2.95
CA ASP A 117 4.80 -10.40 -1.78
C ASP A 117 3.89 -10.97 -0.68
N LEU A 118 2.67 -11.40 -1.04
CA LEU A 118 1.72 -11.99 -0.08
C LEU A 118 2.29 -13.20 0.67
N PHE A 119 2.87 -14.17 -0.04
CA PHE A 119 3.38 -15.38 0.62
C PHE A 119 4.61 -15.09 1.47
N ALA A 120 5.49 -14.18 1.03
CA ALA A 120 6.65 -13.78 1.81
C ALA A 120 6.29 -13.00 3.09
N GLU A 121 5.31 -12.08 3.04
CA GLU A 121 4.82 -11.38 4.24
C GLU A 121 4.13 -12.33 5.22
N VAL A 122 3.26 -13.23 4.73
CA VAL A 122 2.62 -14.24 5.58
C VAL A 122 3.66 -15.20 6.18
N ALA A 123 4.70 -15.55 5.43
CA ALA A 123 5.82 -16.36 5.92
C ALA A 123 6.66 -15.66 7.00
N ALA A 124 6.75 -14.33 6.94
CA ALA A 124 7.34 -13.50 8.00
C ALA A 124 6.42 -13.30 9.21
N GLY A 125 5.20 -13.86 9.18
CA GLY A 125 4.21 -13.74 10.26
C GLY A 125 3.31 -12.51 10.17
N HIS A 126 3.32 -11.77 9.05
CA HIS A 126 2.44 -10.62 8.84
C HIS A 126 1.11 -11.07 8.20
N PRO A 127 -0.04 -10.88 8.87
CA PRO A 127 -1.33 -11.08 8.23
C PRO A 127 -1.64 -9.96 7.23
N VAL A 128 -2.29 -10.33 6.13
CA VAL A 128 -2.56 -9.41 5.01
C VAL A 128 -4.05 -9.23 4.80
N ILE A 129 -4.53 -7.99 4.82
CA ILE A 129 -5.89 -7.68 4.38
C ILE A 129 -5.90 -7.64 2.85
N ILE A 130 -6.81 -8.39 2.23
CA ILE A 130 -6.97 -8.44 0.78
C ILE A 130 -8.41 -8.08 0.37
N LEU A 131 -8.58 -7.63 -0.88
CA LEU A 131 -9.89 -7.41 -1.49
C LEU A 131 -10.14 -8.44 -2.60
N GLN A 132 -11.09 -9.35 -2.38
CA GLN A 132 -11.53 -10.33 -3.38
C GLN A 132 -12.83 -9.89 -4.05
N ASN A 133 -13.05 -10.33 -5.30
CA ASN A 133 -14.37 -10.37 -5.90
C ASN A 133 -14.81 -11.83 -6.02
N LEU A 134 -15.71 -12.24 -5.13
CA LEU A 134 -16.26 -13.60 -5.02
C LEU A 134 -17.36 -13.88 -6.05
N GLY A 135 -17.89 -12.85 -6.71
CA GLY A 135 -18.97 -12.94 -7.69
C GLY A 135 -18.49 -13.33 -9.09
N LEU A 136 -19.24 -12.91 -10.10
CA LEU A 136 -18.88 -13.02 -11.52
C LEU A 136 -18.59 -11.63 -12.10
N SER A 137 -17.92 -11.54 -13.25
CA SER A 137 -17.55 -10.24 -13.85
C SER A 137 -18.76 -9.34 -14.15
N TRP A 138 -19.94 -9.93 -14.37
CA TRP A 138 -21.21 -9.23 -14.62
C TRP A 138 -22.06 -9.01 -13.36
N TYR A 139 -21.71 -9.65 -12.24
CA TYR A 139 -22.35 -9.44 -10.93
C TYR A 139 -21.30 -9.56 -9.81
N PRO A 140 -20.56 -8.48 -9.54
CA PRO A 140 -19.43 -8.51 -8.62
C PRO A 140 -19.89 -8.56 -7.15
N VAL A 141 -19.17 -9.35 -6.34
CA VAL A 141 -19.37 -9.44 -4.89
C VAL A 141 -18.03 -9.15 -4.22
N TRP A 142 -17.81 -7.89 -3.86
CA TRP A 142 -16.59 -7.40 -3.24
C TRP A 142 -16.53 -7.80 -1.76
N HIS A 143 -15.42 -8.38 -1.33
CA HIS A 143 -15.27 -8.95 0.01
C HIS A 143 -13.85 -8.79 0.54
N TYR A 144 -13.69 -8.18 1.72
CA TYR A 144 -12.41 -8.15 2.42
C TYR A 144 -12.20 -9.42 3.25
N ALA A 145 -11.00 -9.98 3.18
CA ALA A 145 -10.56 -11.11 4.00
C ALA A 145 -9.17 -10.84 4.56
N VAL A 146 -8.82 -11.52 5.66
CA VAL A 146 -7.46 -11.51 6.20
C VAL A 146 -6.80 -12.84 5.85
N VAL A 147 -5.71 -12.79 5.09
CA VAL A 147 -4.83 -13.95 4.86
C VAL A 147 -3.99 -14.14 6.10
N ILE A 148 -4.04 -15.36 6.66
CA ILE A 148 -3.33 -15.72 7.89
C ILE A 148 -2.38 -16.89 7.70
N GLY A 149 -2.33 -17.49 6.52
CA GLY A 149 -1.57 -18.70 6.30
C GLY A 149 -1.79 -19.32 4.94
N TYR A 150 -1.00 -20.34 4.65
CA TYR A 150 -1.07 -21.14 3.44
C TYR A 150 -0.46 -22.53 3.68
N ASP A 151 -0.81 -23.47 2.81
CA ASP A 151 -0.18 -24.79 2.72
C ASP A 151 0.11 -25.08 1.23
N LEU A 152 1.40 -25.17 0.88
CA LEU A 152 1.84 -25.42 -0.51
C LEU A 152 1.63 -26.87 -0.95
N SER A 153 1.57 -27.82 0.00
CA SER A 153 1.29 -29.23 -0.30
C SER A 153 -0.18 -29.45 -0.63
N GLU A 154 -1.08 -28.94 0.22
CA GLU A 154 -2.53 -29.01 0.03
C GLU A 154 -3.05 -27.95 -0.96
N LYS A 155 -2.20 -26.98 -1.36
CA LYS A 155 -2.52 -25.88 -2.28
C LYS A 155 -3.71 -25.03 -1.80
N VAL A 156 -3.73 -24.69 -0.51
CA VAL A 156 -4.79 -23.87 0.12
C VAL A 156 -4.24 -22.62 0.80
N VAL A 157 -4.93 -21.49 0.61
CA VAL A 157 -4.77 -20.28 1.43
C VAL A 157 -5.74 -20.36 2.61
N ILE A 158 -5.30 -19.90 3.78
CA ILE A 158 -6.04 -19.90 5.03
C ILE A 158 -6.47 -18.45 5.34
N LEU A 159 -7.77 -18.23 5.50
CA LEU A 159 -8.37 -16.91 5.66
C LEU A 159 -9.21 -16.78 6.94
N ARG A 160 -9.21 -15.59 7.56
CA ARG A 160 -10.38 -15.10 8.33
C ARG A 160 -11.33 -14.44 7.33
N SER A 161 -12.57 -14.94 7.19
CA SER A 161 -13.51 -14.45 6.16
C SER A 161 -14.97 -14.75 6.51
N GLY A 162 -15.81 -13.71 6.50
CA GLY A 162 -17.25 -13.81 6.78
C GLY A 162 -17.53 -14.26 8.22
N ASN A 163 -18.33 -15.32 8.35
CA ASN A 163 -18.59 -16.03 9.60
C ASN A 163 -17.64 -17.23 9.82
N ILE A 164 -16.66 -17.47 8.94
CA ILE A 164 -15.76 -18.63 9.00
C ILE A 164 -14.40 -18.21 9.59
N ARG A 165 -14.13 -18.66 10.82
CA ARG A 165 -12.85 -18.39 11.53
C ARG A 165 -11.63 -18.97 10.80
N ARG A 166 -11.73 -20.16 10.21
CA ARG A 166 -10.63 -20.82 9.49
C ARG A 166 -11.11 -21.29 8.12
N LYS A 167 -11.16 -20.39 7.16
CA LYS A 167 -11.62 -20.69 5.80
C LYS A 167 -10.45 -21.16 4.95
N LEU A 168 -10.46 -22.43 4.57
CA LEU A 168 -9.57 -22.97 3.55
C LEU A 168 -10.12 -22.62 2.16
N MET A 169 -9.26 -22.10 1.28
CA MET A 169 -9.59 -21.78 -0.10
C MET A 169 -8.47 -22.30 -1.01
N SER A 170 -8.81 -23.08 -2.04
CA SER A 170 -7.79 -23.57 -2.98
C SER A 170 -7.12 -22.42 -3.74
N PHE A 171 -5.81 -22.56 -4.01
CA PHE A 171 -5.00 -21.53 -4.68
C PHE A 171 -5.63 -21.03 -5.97
N GLN A 172 -6.21 -21.93 -6.77
CA GLN A 172 -6.86 -21.56 -8.04
C GLN A 172 -8.10 -20.67 -7.85
N VAL A 173 -8.89 -20.89 -6.80
CA VAL A 173 -10.06 -20.04 -6.48
C VAL A 173 -9.60 -18.73 -5.86
N PHE A 174 -8.61 -18.79 -4.97
CA PHE A 174 -8.01 -17.64 -4.32
C PHE A 174 -7.41 -16.65 -5.34
N GLU A 175 -6.52 -17.11 -6.21
CA GLU A 175 -5.88 -16.28 -7.24
C GLU A 175 -6.94 -15.68 -8.17
N LYS A 176 -7.88 -16.47 -8.69
CA LYS A 176 -8.92 -15.98 -9.61
C LYS A 176 -9.84 -14.92 -8.99
N THR A 177 -10.16 -15.04 -7.70
CA THR A 177 -11.02 -14.06 -7.01
C THR A 177 -10.27 -12.82 -6.57
N TRP A 178 -8.98 -12.94 -6.23
CA TRP A 178 -8.12 -11.82 -5.83
C TRP A 178 -7.54 -11.02 -7.01
N ALA A 179 -7.24 -11.67 -8.14
CA ALA A 179 -6.80 -11.02 -9.38
C ALA A 179 -7.80 -9.97 -9.89
N ARG A 180 -9.10 -10.20 -9.66
CA ARG A 180 -10.19 -9.25 -9.97
C ARG A 180 -10.14 -7.97 -9.13
N GLY A 181 -9.52 -8.03 -7.94
CA GLY A 181 -9.18 -6.87 -7.11
C GLY A 181 -7.77 -6.33 -7.39
N ASN A 182 -7.21 -6.62 -8.57
CA ASN A 182 -5.85 -6.26 -9.00
C ASN A 182 -4.75 -6.72 -8.02
N TYR A 183 -4.96 -7.86 -7.36
CA TYR A 183 -4.06 -8.40 -6.32
C TYR A 183 -3.79 -7.42 -5.16
N TRP A 184 -4.72 -6.50 -4.86
CA TRP A 184 -4.55 -5.53 -3.78
C TRP A 184 -4.39 -6.21 -2.42
N GLY A 185 -3.26 -5.95 -1.76
CA GLY A 185 -2.96 -6.34 -0.38
C GLY A 185 -2.57 -5.13 0.47
N LEU A 186 -2.96 -5.17 1.74
CA LEU A 186 -2.65 -4.16 2.75
C LEU A 186 -2.03 -4.84 3.97
N LEU A 187 -0.78 -4.49 4.27
CA LEU A 187 -0.15 -4.73 5.56
C LEU A 187 -0.46 -3.57 6.51
N ILE A 188 -0.56 -3.91 7.79
CA ILE A 188 -0.66 -2.95 8.89
C ILE A 188 0.52 -3.24 9.81
N LEU A 189 1.46 -2.32 9.86
CA LEU A 189 2.69 -2.46 10.66
C LEU A 189 2.77 -1.38 11.75
N GLN A 190 3.48 -1.68 12.82
CA GLN A 190 3.88 -0.67 13.81
C GLN A 190 4.89 0.30 13.16
N SER A 191 5.00 1.51 13.73
CA SER A 191 5.82 2.59 13.18
C SER A 191 7.32 2.24 13.07
N ASN A 192 7.80 1.33 13.90
CA ASN A 192 9.17 0.83 13.96
C ASN A 192 9.41 -0.49 13.22
N GLN A 193 8.53 -0.90 12.31
CA GLN A 193 8.62 -2.17 11.57
C GLN A 193 8.84 -1.98 10.06
N LEU A 194 9.49 -2.96 9.43
CA LEU A 194 9.64 -3.07 7.98
C LEU A 194 8.80 -4.23 7.45
N PRO A 195 8.18 -4.09 6.26
CA PRO A 195 7.69 -5.23 5.48
C PRO A 195 8.82 -6.22 5.18
N ALA A 196 8.52 -7.52 5.10
CA ALA A 196 9.49 -8.53 4.66
C ALA A 196 9.87 -8.37 3.17
N THR A 197 9.00 -7.74 2.39
CA THR A 197 9.13 -7.46 0.95
C THR A 197 9.22 -5.97 0.66
N VAL A 198 9.92 -5.24 1.53
CA VAL A 198 9.98 -3.78 1.48
C VAL A 198 10.53 -3.26 0.14
N LYS A 199 9.76 -2.37 -0.50
CA LYS A 199 10.11 -1.65 -1.72
C LYS A 199 10.15 -0.16 -1.41
N GLU A 200 11.20 0.53 -1.88
CA GLU A 200 11.52 1.90 -1.47
C GLU A 200 10.37 2.87 -1.75
N ASP A 201 9.81 2.83 -2.96
CA ASP A 201 8.70 3.67 -3.40
C ASP A 201 7.41 3.42 -2.61
N LEU A 202 7.06 2.14 -2.41
CA LEU A 202 5.86 1.75 -1.67
C LEU A 202 5.97 2.11 -0.18
N PHE A 203 7.14 1.93 0.42
CA PHE A 203 7.36 2.21 1.84
C PHE A 203 7.36 3.71 2.10
N LEU A 204 8.11 4.50 1.33
CA LEU A 204 8.10 5.97 1.46
C LEU A 204 6.69 6.55 1.23
N LYS A 205 5.91 5.99 0.30
CA LYS A 205 4.49 6.36 0.08
C LYS A 205 3.58 6.00 1.26
N ALA A 206 3.87 4.91 1.98
CA ALA A 206 3.14 4.55 3.19
C ALA A 206 3.46 5.54 4.35
N LEU A 207 4.71 5.97 4.47
CA LEU A 207 5.20 6.90 5.49
C LEU A 207 4.73 8.34 5.27
N LEU A 208 4.79 8.84 4.03
CA LEU A 208 4.15 10.11 3.65
C LEU A 208 2.67 10.12 4.03
N GLY A 209 2.02 8.95 3.97
CA GLY A 209 0.65 8.76 4.43
C GLY A 209 0.41 8.94 5.92
N LEU A 210 1.40 8.71 6.77
CA LEU A 210 1.34 9.01 8.20
C LEU A 210 1.59 10.50 8.46
N GLU A 211 2.48 11.12 7.70
CA GLU A 211 2.74 12.57 7.71
C GLU A 211 1.47 13.35 7.31
N GLU A 212 0.82 12.97 6.20
CA GLU A 212 -0.51 13.48 5.77
C GLU A 212 -1.58 13.30 6.85
N ALA A 213 -1.56 12.18 7.58
CA ALA A 213 -2.48 11.90 8.69
C ALA A 213 -2.07 12.57 10.03
N ARG A 214 -1.06 13.44 10.01
CA ARG A 214 -0.48 14.18 11.15
C ARG A 214 0.05 13.27 12.28
N GLN A 215 0.35 12.02 11.97
CA GLN A 215 0.95 11.06 12.91
C GLN A 215 2.47 11.21 12.93
N PHE A 216 2.95 12.43 13.20
CA PHE A 216 4.35 12.83 12.98
C PHE A 216 5.37 11.94 13.70
N ARG A 217 5.12 11.54 14.96
CA ARG A 217 6.03 10.62 15.67
C ARG A 217 6.10 9.23 15.02
N ALA A 218 4.96 8.68 14.59
CA ALA A 218 4.93 7.39 13.88
C ALA A 218 5.56 7.48 12.46
N ALA A 219 5.45 8.63 11.79
CA ALA A 219 6.13 8.89 10.54
C ALA A 219 7.66 8.98 10.73
N ILE A 220 8.13 9.65 11.79
CA ILE A 220 9.56 9.75 12.15
C ILE A 220 10.16 8.36 12.39
N ASP A 221 9.55 7.52 13.23
CA ASP A 221 10.00 6.14 13.47
C ASP A 221 10.14 5.37 12.14
N GLY A 222 9.12 5.44 11.29
CA GLY A 222 9.08 4.71 10.03
C GLY A 222 10.07 5.23 8.99
N TYR A 223 10.30 6.55 8.94
CA TYR A 223 11.37 7.12 8.12
C TYR A 223 12.76 6.74 8.65
N HIS A 224 12.96 6.61 9.98
CA HIS A 224 14.18 6.03 10.52
C HIS A 224 14.36 4.57 10.08
N MET A 225 13.30 3.76 10.07
CA MET A 225 13.34 2.41 9.51
C MET A 225 13.69 2.42 8.02
N ALA A 226 13.14 3.34 7.22
CA ALA A 226 13.51 3.50 5.81
C ALA A 226 15.00 3.85 5.66
N LEU A 227 15.55 4.71 6.53
CA LEU A 227 16.98 5.05 6.53
C LEU A 227 17.89 3.91 7.01
N THR A 228 17.38 2.83 7.62
CA THR A 228 18.19 1.60 7.83
C THR A 228 18.47 0.88 6.51
N GLN A 229 17.52 0.91 5.56
CA GLN A 229 17.63 0.27 4.26
C GLN A 229 18.26 1.19 3.21
N TRP A 230 17.93 2.48 3.26
CA TRP A 230 18.40 3.51 2.33
C TRP A 230 19.00 4.71 3.08
N PRO A 231 20.23 4.60 3.67
CA PRO A 231 20.79 5.58 4.62
C PRO A 231 20.98 7.01 4.12
N LYS A 232 20.79 7.24 2.82
CA LYS A 232 20.89 8.54 2.15
C LYS A 232 19.61 8.90 1.38
N ASN A 233 18.47 8.25 1.61
CA ASN A 233 17.24 8.59 0.88
C ASN A 233 16.81 10.03 1.22
N LEU A 234 16.61 10.85 0.19
CA LEU A 234 16.30 12.27 0.34
C LEU A 234 14.88 12.48 0.89
N THR A 235 13.91 11.73 0.39
CA THR A 235 12.49 11.82 0.80
C THR A 235 12.32 11.52 2.28
N ALA A 236 12.98 10.47 2.80
CA ALA A 236 12.94 10.13 4.22
C ALA A 236 13.59 11.21 5.11
N LEU A 237 14.71 11.78 4.70
CA LEU A 237 15.36 12.87 5.44
C LEU A 237 14.51 14.14 5.45
N ILE A 238 13.87 14.49 4.33
CA ILE A 238 12.93 15.61 4.27
C ILE A 238 11.70 15.34 5.13
N GLY A 239 11.10 14.15 5.04
CA GLY A 239 9.92 13.76 5.81
C GLY A 239 10.15 13.79 7.32
N ILE A 240 11.31 13.33 7.81
CA ILE A 240 11.69 13.50 9.23
C ILE A 240 11.81 14.98 9.59
N GLY A 241 12.47 15.79 8.75
CA GLY A 241 12.59 17.24 8.96
C GLY A 241 11.22 17.94 9.05
N ASN A 242 10.31 17.63 8.12
CA ASN A 242 8.93 18.11 8.11
C ASN A 242 8.16 17.71 9.38
N CYS A 243 8.32 16.46 9.82
CA CYS A 243 7.63 15.95 11.00
C CYS A 243 8.14 16.60 12.29
N TYR A 244 9.46 16.82 12.43
CA TYR A 244 10.03 17.56 13.57
C TYR A 244 9.58 19.02 13.56
N TYR A 245 9.61 19.68 12.40
CA TYR A 245 9.10 21.03 12.21
C TYR A 245 7.62 21.15 12.62
N ALA A 246 6.77 20.22 12.16
CA ALA A 246 5.34 20.17 12.53
C ALA A 246 5.07 19.82 14.01
N LEU A 247 6.09 19.35 14.74
CA LEU A 247 6.06 19.14 16.20
C LEU A 247 6.66 20.32 16.98
N GLY A 248 7.21 21.34 16.31
CA GLY A 248 7.94 22.45 16.92
C GLY A 248 9.36 22.08 17.41
N GLU A 249 9.87 20.90 17.04
CA GLU A 249 11.21 20.42 17.42
C GLU A 249 12.25 20.95 16.39
N LEU A 250 12.41 22.28 16.33
CA LEU A 250 13.14 22.99 15.27
C LEU A 250 14.62 22.60 15.17
N GLU A 251 15.29 22.34 16.28
CA GLU A 251 16.71 21.92 16.32
C GLU A 251 16.90 20.52 15.70
N ASN A 252 15.97 19.60 15.98
CA ASN A 252 15.96 18.26 15.39
C ASN A 252 15.69 18.33 13.88
N ALA A 253 14.78 19.23 13.46
CA ALA A 253 14.50 19.47 12.05
C ALA A 253 15.72 20.04 11.30
N GLU A 254 16.43 21.01 11.89
CA GLU A 254 17.67 21.57 11.36
C GLU A 254 18.75 20.49 11.18
N GLU A 255 19.02 19.65 12.19
CA GLU A 255 20.08 18.65 12.12
C GLU A 255 19.87 17.69 10.94
N VAL A 256 18.63 17.21 10.79
CA VAL A 256 18.25 16.26 9.75
C VAL A 256 18.27 16.90 8.36
N LEU A 257 17.83 18.15 8.20
CA LEU A 257 17.89 18.84 6.91
C LEU A 257 19.33 19.24 6.53
N ARG A 258 20.18 19.61 7.50
CA ARG A 258 21.62 19.73 7.25
C ARG A 258 22.23 18.40 6.80
N LYS A 259 21.79 17.25 7.35
CA LYS A 259 22.19 15.91 6.87
C LYS A 259 21.67 15.63 5.45
N ALA A 260 20.43 16.03 5.14
CA ALA A 260 19.87 15.94 3.79
C ALA A 260 20.71 16.72 2.77
N ILE A 261 21.07 17.97 3.07
CA ILE A 261 21.92 18.82 2.23
C ILE A 261 23.34 18.24 2.06
N ARG A 262 23.94 17.66 3.12
CA ARG A 262 25.26 17.00 3.03
C ARG A 262 25.27 15.82 2.05
N TYR A 263 24.17 15.05 1.95
CA TYR A 263 24.06 13.96 0.98
C TYR A 263 23.53 14.42 -0.39
N HIS A 264 22.70 15.47 -0.43
CA HIS A 264 22.05 15.99 -1.63
C HIS A 264 22.23 17.50 -1.77
N PRO A 265 23.45 17.98 -2.10
CA PRO A 265 23.78 19.41 -2.15
C PRO A 265 23.07 20.19 -3.27
N LYS A 266 22.24 19.52 -4.08
CA LYS A 266 21.38 20.10 -5.13
C LYS A 266 19.88 20.03 -4.78
N SER A 267 19.52 19.63 -3.57
CA SER A 267 18.12 19.54 -3.12
C SER A 267 17.55 20.92 -2.79
N GLY A 268 16.89 21.56 -3.76
CA GLY A 268 16.08 22.76 -3.54
C GLY A 268 15.11 22.64 -2.35
N PRO A 269 14.33 21.55 -2.21
CA PRO A 269 13.40 21.39 -1.09
C PRO A 269 14.10 21.37 0.28
N ALA A 270 15.26 20.72 0.40
CA ALA A 270 15.96 20.66 1.69
C ALA A 270 16.52 22.03 2.10
N PHE A 271 16.97 22.85 1.14
CA PHE A 271 17.33 24.24 1.41
C PHE A 271 16.12 25.10 1.77
N ASN A 272 14.97 24.90 1.12
CA ASN A 272 13.75 25.66 1.42
C ASN A 272 13.23 25.38 2.84
N ASN A 273 13.14 24.11 3.22
CA ASN A 273 12.62 23.73 4.54
C ASN A 273 13.58 24.19 5.65
N LEU A 274 14.90 24.19 5.38
CA LEU A 274 15.89 24.75 6.30
C LEU A 274 15.78 26.28 6.40
N ALA A 275 15.42 26.98 5.32
CA ALA A 275 15.15 28.42 5.35
C ALA A 275 13.95 28.76 6.27
N GLN A 276 12.87 27.98 6.17
CA GLN A 276 11.70 28.14 7.04
C GLN A 276 12.06 27.97 8.53
N ILE A 277 12.83 26.93 8.86
CA ILE A 277 13.27 26.67 10.25
C ILE A 277 14.15 27.81 10.79
N PHE A 278 15.11 28.30 9.99
CA PHE A 278 15.90 29.46 10.39
C PHE A 278 15.05 30.71 10.59
N PHE A 279 14.04 30.92 9.75
CA PHE A 279 13.15 32.07 9.87
C PHE A 279 12.33 32.02 11.18
N GLU A 280 11.77 30.87 11.53
CA GLU A 280 11.05 30.68 12.80
C GLU A 280 11.94 30.77 14.04
N GLN A 281 13.22 30.37 13.94
CA GLN A 281 14.22 30.59 14.98
C GLN A 281 14.73 32.05 15.05
N GLY A 282 14.20 32.98 14.24
CA GLY A 282 14.65 34.38 14.17
C GLY A 282 16.00 34.60 13.48
N ARG A 283 16.58 33.56 12.88
CA ARG A 283 17.90 33.57 12.21
C ARG A 283 17.78 34.07 10.76
N LYS A 284 17.19 35.27 10.61
CA LYS A 284 16.78 35.85 9.30
C LYS A 284 17.87 35.81 8.23
N GLN A 285 19.13 36.07 8.58
CA GLN A 285 20.22 36.04 7.60
C GLN A 285 20.50 34.63 7.05
N GLU A 286 20.51 33.59 7.91
CA GLU A 286 20.69 32.21 7.45
C GLU A 286 19.47 31.75 6.63
N ALA A 287 18.27 32.19 7.01
CA ALA A 287 17.04 31.93 6.26
C ALA A 287 17.12 32.49 4.83
N LEU A 288 17.53 33.75 4.67
CA LEU A 288 17.71 34.38 3.36
C LEU A 288 18.73 33.65 2.47
N GLU A 289 19.87 33.24 3.02
CA GLU A 289 20.88 32.50 2.25
C GLU A 289 20.38 31.11 1.82
N ALA A 290 19.65 30.41 2.69
CA ALA A 290 19.06 29.12 2.38
C ALA A 290 17.93 29.23 1.32
N ALA A 291 17.04 30.23 1.43
CA ALA A 291 15.96 30.46 0.47
C ALA A 291 16.51 30.87 -0.92
N LYS A 292 17.46 31.82 -0.97
CA LYS A 292 18.18 32.17 -2.21
C LYS A 292 18.87 30.96 -2.82
N LYS A 293 19.44 30.07 -2.00
CA LYS A 293 20.04 28.82 -2.49
C LYS A 293 18.99 27.90 -3.11
N ALA A 294 17.82 27.72 -2.48
CA ALA A 294 16.71 26.93 -3.03
C ALA A 294 16.24 27.49 -4.38
N VAL A 295 15.96 28.80 -4.47
CA VAL A 295 15.58 29.48 -5.72
C VAL A 295 16.64 29.28 -6.80
N SER A 296 17.93 29.42 -6.47
CA SER A 296 19.04 29.25 -7.43
C SER A 296 19.15 27.83 -8.00
N LEU A 297 18.77 26.81 -7.23
CA LEU A 297 18.76 25.41 -7.67
C LEU A 297 17.56 25.10 -8.59
N GLY A 298 16.45 25.80 -8.41
CA GLY A 298 15.27 25.70 -9.28
C GLY A 298 14.57 24.34 -9.24
N GLY A 299 14.01 23.92 -10.37
CA GLY A 299 13.17 22.71 -10.48
C GLY A 299 11.67 23.00 -10.30
N PRO A 300 10.82 21.96 -10.23
CA PRO A 300 9.36 22.09 -10.29
C PRO A 300 8.72 22.94 -9.19
N MET A 301 9.35 23.02 -8.02
CA MET A 301 8.87 23.81 -6.86
C MET A 301 9.51 25.21 -6.77
N ARG A 302 10.16 25.72 -7.83
CA ARG A 302 10.83 27.03 -7.80
C ARG A 302 9.92 28.18 -7.37
N SER A 303 8.63 28.15 -7.71
CA SER A 303 7.66 29.17 -7.26
C SER A 303 7.50 29.17 -5.74
N VAL A 304 7.35 27.99 -5.13
CA VAL A 304 7.28 27.83 -3.67
C VAL A 304 8.54 28.39 -2.99
N TYR A 305 9.72 28.18 -3.58
CA TYR A 305 10.96 28.73 -3.02
C TYR A 305 11.04 30.25 -3.14
N GLN A 306 10.42 30.82 -4.17
CA GLN A 306 10.33 32.26 -4.38
C GLN A 306 9.35 32.87 -3.36
N GLU A 307 8.22 32.22 -3.11
CA GLU A 307 7.24 32.60 -2.06
C GLU A 307 7.90 32.61 -0.67
N THR A 308 8.64 31.55 -0.29
CA THR A 308 9.41 31.51 0.97
C THR A 308 10.46 32.62 1.05
N LEU A 309 11.16 32.93 -0.06
CA LEU A 309 12.13 34.03 -0.07
C LEU A 309 11.46 35.40 0.15
N GLU A 310 10.34 35.66 -0.52
CA GLU A 310 9.58 36.92 -0.41
C GLU A 310 8.98 37.12 0.99
N GLU A 311 8.50 36.04 1.63
CA GLU A 311 8.04 36.06 3.03
C GLU A 311 9.16 36.50 3.99
N ILE A 312 10.34 35.88 3.87
CA ILE A 312 11.50 36.19 4.72
C ILE A 312 11.98 37.62 4.46
N GLU A 313 12.03 38.07 3.20
CA GLU A 313 12.44 39.44 2.85
C GLU A 313 11.48 40.48 3.43
N GLY A 314 10.18 40.31 3.22
CA GLY A 314 9.12 41.24 3.64
C GLY A 314 8.84 41.29 5.15
N PHE A 315 9.34 40.34 5.95
CA PHE A 315 9.19 40.37 7.40
C PHE A 315 10.06 41.46 8.05
N HIS A 316 9.44 42.58 8.41
CA HIS A 316 10.03 43.59 9.28
C HIS A 316 9.68 43.28 10.74
N GLU A 317 10.68 43.25 11.62
CA GLU A 317 10.48 43.20 13.08
C GLU A 317 9.61 44.40 13.51
N LYS A 318 8.57 44.13 14.31
CA LYS A 318 7.65 45.12 14.87
C LYS A 318 7.96 45.38 16.33
#